data_AF-A0AA39L4K6-F1
#
_entry.id   AF-A0AA39L4K6-F1
#
_cell.length_a   1.000
_cell.length_b   1.000
_cell.length_c   1.000
_cell.angle_alpha   90.00
_cell.angle_beta   90.00
_cell.angle_gamma   90.00
#
_symmetry.space_group_name_H-M   'P 1'
#
loop_
_entity.id
_entity.type
_entity.pdbx_description
1 polymer ?
#
loop_
_entity_poly.entity_id
_entity_poly.type
_entity_poly.pdbx_seq_one_letter_code
_entity_poly.pdbx_strand_id
1 'polypeptide(L)'
;MGYYNDVPPPGTPDWVMPTFAGIMSASVGLWLMAYVLMARRSLASNATPTPLIILGLNLAWEAVFAFYVADGPLDRIGFACWFLVDVPLVWATLRTIPKSFESQPLVRRHANAILFLSFLAGLAAFGWYAVWWLERPGMGYGDKTGKGWKDLTDRDTTELSFWTAVPIQLGGSIGSVAMVLQRGHSGGHGYAIW
;
A
#
# COMPACT_ATOMS: atom_id res chain seq x y z
N MET A 1 -21.43 18.43 -6.01
CA MET A 1 -20.86 17.10 -6.31
C MET A 1 -19.88 16.79 -5.22
N GLY A 2 -20.16 15.78 -4.39
CA GLY A 2 -19.34 15.45 -3.22
C GLY A 2 -17.95 14.96 -3.63
N TYR A 3 -16.94 15.28 -2.83
CA TYR A 3 -15.55 14.86 -3.01
C TYR A 3 -15.32 13.35 -2.82
N TYR A 4 -16.33 12.66 -2.27
CA TYR A 4 -16.39 11.22 -2.07
C TYR A 4 -17.73 10.69 -2.59
N ASN A 5 -17.71 9.46 -3.13
CA ASN A 5 -18.93 8.79 -3.59
C ASN A 5 -19.82 8.30 -2.42
N ASP A 6 -19.28 8.36 -1.20
CA ASP A 6 -19.95 7.93 0.01
C ASP A 6 -20.85 9.03 0.58
N VAL A 7 -22.11 8.67 0.84
CA VAL A 7 -23.07 9.54 1.51
C VAL A 7 -23.02 9.28 3.03
N PRO A 8 -22.77 10.30 3.87
CA PRO A 8 -22.80 10.12 5.33
C PRO A 8 -24.20 9.71 5.82
N PRO A 9 -24.29 8.91 6.89
CA PRO A 9 -25.58 8.62 7.52
C PRO A 9 -26.33 9.89 7.95
N PRO A 10 -27.68 9.88 7.96
CA PRO A 10 -28.47 10.99 8.46
C PRO A 10 -28.07 11.41 9.87
N GLY A 11 -27.94 12.73 10.09
CA GLY A 11 -27.52 13.29 11.39
C GLY A 11 -26.01 13.41 11.59
N THR A 12 -25.19 13.01 10.60
CA THR A 12 -23.74 13.26 10.64
C THR A 12 -23.46 14.77 10.54
N PRO A 13 -22.66 15.36 11.45
CA PRO A 13 -22.33 16.78 11.37
C PRO A 13 -21.56 17.16 10.09
N ASP A 14 -21.88 18.32 9.51
CA ASP A 14 -21.33 18.78 8.22
C ASP A 14 -19.81 18.91 8.18
N TRP A 15 -19.16 19.07 9.35
CA TRP A 15 -17.70 19.19 9.45
C TRP A 15 -16.96 17.86 9.39
N VAL A 16 -17.65 16.72 9.58
CA VAL A 16 -17.00 15.39 9.67
C VAL A 16 -16.35 15.01 8.35
N MET A 17 -17.08 15.10 7.24
CA MET A 17 -16.58 14.72 5.92
C MET A 17 -15.41 15.59 5.44
N PRO A 18 -15.45 16.94 5.57
CA PRO A 18 -14.30 17.79 5.29
C PRO A 18 -13.09 17.48 6.19
N THR A 19 -13.31 17.24 7.48
CA THR A 19 -12.23 16.89 8.42
C THR A 19 -11.57 15.57 8.04
N PHE A 20 -12.36 14.55 7.75
CA PHE A 20 -11.88 13.25 7.28
C PHE A 20 -11.04 13.42 6.00
N ALA A 21 -11.56 14.14 5.00
CA ALA A 21 -10.86 14.41 3.75
C ALA A 21 -9.50 15.10 3.99
N GLY A 22 -9.46 16.10 4.88
CA GLY A 22 -8.24 16.82 5.23
C GLY A 22 -7.20 15.95 5.92
N ILE A 23 -7.62 15.16 6.91
CA ILE A 23 -6.74 14.22 7.63
C ILE A 23 -6.21 13.16 6.65
N MET A 24 -7.08 12.57 5.82
CA MET A 24 -6.67 11.57 4.84
C MET A 24 -5.65 12.13 3.85
N SER A 25 -5.87 13.33 3.33
CA SER A 25 -4.95 13.99 2.41
C SER A 25 -3.58 14.27 3.06
N ALA A 26 -3.58 14.72 4.32
CA ALA A 26 -2.33 14.93 5.08
C ALA A 26 -1.59 13.61 5.32
N SER A 27 -2.30 12.56 5.69
CA SER A 27 -1.75 11.22 5.88
C SER A 27 -1.11 10.66 4.60
N VAL A 28 -1.76 10.82 3.45
CA VAL A 28 -1.19 10.44 2.14
C VAL A 28 0.12 11.20 1.88
N GLY A 29 0.15 12.51 2.13
CA GLY A 29 1.35 13.33 1.95
C GLY A 29 2.52 12.91 2.85
N LEU A 30 2.25 12.66 4.13
CA LEU A 30 3.26 12.15 5.07
C LEU A 30 3.79 10.77 4.66
N TRP A 31 2.91 9.89 4.17
CA TRP A 31 3.28 8.56 3.70
C TRP A 31 4.18 8.61 2.46
N LEU A 32 3.86 9.45 1.48
CA LEU A 32 4.70 9.67 0.30
C LEU A 32 6.09 10.20 0.69
N MET A 33 6.16 11.11 1.66
CA MET A 33 7.42 11.60 2.19
C MET A 33 8.22 10.48 2.87
N ALA A 34 7.56 9.60 3.63
CA ALA A 34 8.21 8.45 4.24
C ALA A 34 8.86 7.54 3.18
N TYR A 35 8.17 7.22 2.08
CA TYR A 35 8.75 6.40 1.00
C TYR A 35 10.01 7.03 0.37
N VAL A 36 9.98 8.34 0.12
CA VAL A 36 11.15 9.07 -0.40
C VAL A 36 12.32 9.01 0.60
N LEU A 37 12.05 9.23 1.89
CA LEU A 37 13.07 9.16 2.94
C LEU A 37 13.62 7.74 3.12
N MET A 38 12.77 6.71 3.04
CA MET A 38 13.17 5.30 3.06
C MET A 38 14.12 4.98 1.92
N ALA A 39 13.78 5.36 0.68
CA ALA A 39 14.64 5.13 -0.48
C ALA A 39 16.01 5.83 -0.31
N ARG A 40 16.01 7.10 0.12
CA ARG A 40 17.25 7.85 0.39
C ARG A 40 18.10 7.19 1.47
N ARG A 41 17.49 6.80 2.60
CA ARG A 41 18.18 6.16 3.72
C ARG A 41 18.74 4.81 3.32
N SER A 42 17.99 4.03 2.54
CA SER A 42 18.43 2.75 2.00
C SER A 42 19.73 2.91 1.21
N LEU A 43 19.76 3.81 0.25
CA LEU A 43 20.93 4.06 -0.60
C LEU A 43 22.12 4.54 0.22
N ALA A 44 21.91 5.48 1.16
CA ALA A 44 22.97 6.01 2.00
C ALA A 44 23.59 4.93 2.92
N SER A 45 22.78 4.00 3.43
CA SER A 45 23.23 2.92 4.31
C SER A 45 23.61 1.64 3.59
N ASN A 46 23.35 1.56 2.28
CA ASN A 46 23.44 0.35 1.47
C ASN A 46 22.65 -0.84 2.07
N ALA A 47 21.48 -0.55 2.63
CA ALA A 47 20.62 -1.52 3.29
C ALA A 47 19.20 -1.44 2.75
N THR A 48 18.58 -2.57 2.42
CA THR A 48 17.20 -2.61 1.89
C THR A 48 16.22 -1.98 2.88
N PRO A 49 15.29 -1.13 2.41
CA PRO A 49 14.38 -0.40 3.29
C PRO A 49 13.15 -1.22 3.69
N THR A 50 12.87 -2.30 2.97
CA THR A 50 11.66 -3.11 3.13
C THR A 50 11.92 -4.57 2.67
N PRO A 51 11.17 -5.56 3.18
CA PRO A 51 11.22 -6.94 2.69
C PRO A 51 10.76 -7.07 1.22
N LEU A 52 11.48 -7.85 0.42
CA LEU A 52 11.23 -8.01 -1.02
C LEU A 52 9.81 -8.48 -1.37
N ILE A 53 9.33 -9.50 -0.66
CA ILE A 53 8.01 -10.08 -0.90
C ILE A 53 6.92 -9.03 -0.61
N ILE A 54 7.05 -8.33 0.52
CA ILE A 54 6.10 -7.30 0.92
C ILE A 54 6.09 -6.14 -0.08
N LEU A 55 7.25 -5.70 -0.55
CA LEU A 55 7.34 -4.66 -1.57
C LEU A 55 6.63 -5.07 -2.87
N GLY A 56 6.81 -6.31 -3.33
CA GLY A 56 6.10 -6.83 -4.49
C GLY A 56 4.58 -6.87 -4.29
N LEU A 57 4.13 -7.33 -3.12
CA LEU A 57 2.70 -7.35 -2.77
C LEU A 57 2.10 -5.94 -2.63
N ASN A 58 2.83 -5.00 -2.02
CA ASN A 58 2.41 -3.60 -1.89
C ASN A 58 2.22 -2.95 -3.25
N LEU A 59 3.22 -3.07 -4.13
CA LEU A 59 3.16 -2.55 -5.49
C LEU A 59 1.97 -3.13 -6.27
N ALA A 60 1.68 -4.42 -6.08
CA ALA A 60 0.54 -5.07 -6.71
C ALA A 60 -0.81 -4.56 -6.18
N TRP A 61 -0.89 -4.36 -4.87
CA TRP A 61 -2.05 -3.78 -4.22
C TRP A 61 -2.33 -2.37 -4.74
N GLU A 62 -1.31 -1.50 -4.77
CA GLU A 62 -1.44 -0.14 -5.30
C GLU A 62 -1.85 -0.14 -6.78
N ALA A 63 -1.32 -1.06 -7.59
CA ALA A 63 -1.74 -1.21 -8.98
C ALA A 63 -3.23 -1.60 -9.12
N VAL A 64 -3.68 -2.64 -8.40
CA VAL A 64 -5.09 -3.06 -8.44
C VAL A 64 -5.99 -1.93 -7.96
N PHE A 65 -5.60 -1.20 -6.92
CA PHE A 65 -6.42 -0.12 -6.40
C PHE A 65 -6.44 1.09 -7.33
N ALA A 66 -5.29 1.52 -7.87
CA ALA A 66 -5.22 2.63 -8.81
C ALA A 66 -6.02 2.38 -10.10
N PHE A 67 -5.90 1.18 -10.67
CA PHE A 67 -6.43 0.89 -12.01
C PHE A 67 -7.81 0.22 -12.03
N TYR A 68 -8.25 -0.39 -10.93
CA TYR A 68 -9.52 -1.12 -10.88
C TYR A 68 -10.46 -0.65 -9.76
N VAL A 69 -9.99 -0.58 -8.51
CA VAL A 69 -10.87 -0.33 -7.35
C VAL A 69 -11.22 1.15 -7.20
N ALA A 70 -10.27 2.06 -7.45
CA ALA A 70 -10.47 3.49 -7.26
C ALA A 70 -11.54 4.03 -8.23
N ASP A 71 -12.58 4.59 -7.64
CA ASP A 71 -13.74 5.09 -8.37
C ASP A 71 -13.65 6.60 -8.58
N GLY A 72 -13.45 7.34 -7.48
CA GLY A 72 -13.27 8.79 -7.49
C GLY A 72 -11.93 9.23 -8.13
N PRO A 73 -11.91 10.38 -8.85
CA PRO A 73 -10.66 10.92 -9.41
C PRO A 73 -9.57 11.16 -8.36
N LEU A 74 -9.93 11.62 -7.16
CA LEU A 74 -8.97 11.87 -6.08
C LEU A 74 -8.37 10.58 -5.53
N ASP A 75 -9.19 9.56 -5.29
CA ASP A 75 -8.72 8.25 -4.84
C ASP A 75 -7.74 7.67 -5.87
N ARG A 76 -8.10 7.75 -7.16
CA ARG A 76 -7.25 7.27 -8.25
C ARG A 76 -5.91 8.00 -8.31
N ILE A 77 -5.91 9.34 -8.14
CA ILE A 77 -4.68 10.13 -8.07
C ILE A 77 -3.84 9.72 -6.87
N GLY A 78 -4.46 9.54 -5.68
CA GLY A 78 -3.78 9.11 -4.47
C GLY A 78 -3.05 7.78 -4.65
N PHE A 79 -3.77 6.76 -5.13
CA PHE A 79 -3.18 5.43 -5.40
C PHE A 79 -2.12 5.48 -6.50
N ALA A 80 -2.32 6.25 -7.56
CA ALA A 80 -1.32 6.42 -8.62
C ALA A 80 -0.04 7.09 -8.09
N CYS A 81 -0.17 8.09 -7.21
CA CYS A 81 0.97 8.72 -6.57
C CYS A 81 1.75 7.74 -5.69
N TRP A 82 1.08 6.91 -4.89
CA TRP A 82 1.74 5.84 -4.13
C TRP A 82 2.49 4.88 -5.07
N PHE A 83 1.82 4.37 -6.09
CA PHE A 83 2.42 3.45 -7.08
C PHE A 83 3.66 4.04 -7.76
N LEU A 84 3.63 5.33 -8.12
CA LEU A 84 4.76 6.01 -8.74
C LEU A 84 5.93 6.22 -7.78
N VAL A 85 5.67 6.52 -6.50
CA VAL A 85 6.72 6.69 -5.49
C VAL A 85 7.33 5.35 -5.06
N ASP A 86 6.59 4.25 -5.22
CA ASP A 86 7.13 2.90 -5.03
C ASP A 86 8.22 2.56 -6.06
N VAL A 87 8.26 3.20 -7.24
CA VAL A 87 9.33 2.96 -8.25
C VAL A 87 10.73 3.31 -7.70
N PRO A 88 10.99 4.51 -7.15
CA PRO A 88 12.22 4.79 -6.42
C PRO A 88 12.53 3.80 -5.29
N LEU A 89 11.52 3.31 -4.57
CA LEU A 89 11.70 2.37 -3.46
C LEU A 89 12.12 0.98 -3.94
N VAL A 90 11.50 0.48 -5.01
CA VAL A 90 11.89 -0.75 -5.72
C VAL A 90 13.33 -0.62 -6.21
N TRP A 91 13.66 0.49 -6.88
CA TRP A 91 15.01 0.73 -7.37
C TRP A 91 16.05 0.74 -6.24
N ALA A 92 15.80 1.46 -5.15
CA ALA A 92 16.69 1.52 -3.99
C ALA A 92 16.86 0.13 -3.34
N THR A 93 15.78 -0.64 -3.24
CA THR A 93 15.80 -2.00 -2.72
C THR A 93 16.69 -2.90 -3.59
N LEU A 94 16.45 -2.96 -4.90
CA LEU A 94 17.22 -3.79 -5.82
C LEU A 94 18.71 -3.42 -5.81
N ARG A 95 19.03 -2.12 -5.72
CA ARG A 95 20.41 -1.63 -5.67
C ARG A 95 21.14 -2.01 -4.38
N THR A 96 20.43 -2.18 -3.27
CA THR A 96 21.03 -2.45 -1.95
C THR A 96 20.97 -3.92 -1.52
N ILE A 97 20.28 -4.77 -2.28
CA ILE A 97 20.23 -6.23 -2.08
C ILE A 97 21.62 -6.89 -2.00
N PRO A 98 22.59 -6.60 -2.88
CA PRO A 98 23.87 -7.31 -2.87
C PRO A 98 24.58 -7.26 -1.52
N LYS A 99 24.45 -6.13 -0.80
CA LYS A 99 25.01 -5.93 0.53
C LYS A 99 24.07 -6.44 1.62
N SER A 100 22.77 -6.19 1.51
CA SER A 100 21.80 -6.58 2.54
C SER A 100 21.63 -8.08 2.69
N PHE A 101 21.84 -8.83 1.61
CA PHE A 101 21.71 -10.28 1.55
C PHE A 101 23.05 -10.95 1.22
N GLU A 102 24.16 -10.37 1.68
CA GLU A 102 25.51 -10.91 1.44
C GLU A 102 25.65 -12.34 1.99
N SER A 103 25.04 -12.61 3.16
CA SER A 103 25.02 -13.93 3.79
C SER A 103 23.91 -14.85 3.28
N GLN A 104 23.06 -14.40 2.33
CA GLN A 104 21.98 -15.20 1.73
C GLN A 104 22.11 -15.23 0.19
N PRO A 105 23.04 -16.03 -0.35
CA PRO A 105 23.38 -16.02 -1.78
C PRO A 105 22.19 -16.36 -2.69
N LEU A 106 21.26 -17.21 -2.24
CA LEU A 106 20.06 -17.56 -3.00
C LEU A 106 19.11 -16.36 -3.15
N VAL A 107 18.84 -15.63 -2.06
CA VAL A 107 17.98 -14.43 -2.10
C VAL A 107 18.63 -13.36 -2.97
N ARG A 108 19.94 -13.12 -2.79
CA ARG A 108 20.70 -12.15 -3.59
C ARG A 108 20.66 -12.46 -5.09
N ARG A 109 20.83 -13.73 -5.49
CA ARG A 109 20.81 -14.15 -6.90
C ARG A 109 19.44 -14.05 -7.54
N HIS A 110 18.38 -14.30 -6.78
CA HIS A 110 17.01 -14.39 -7.29
C HIS A 110 16.13 -13.20 -6.91
N ALA A 111 16.67 -12.14 -6.32
CA ALA A 111 15.94 -10.97 -5.85
C ALA A 111 14.93 -10.40 -6.85
N ASN A 112 15.34 -10.18 -8.11
CA ASN A 112 14.46 -9.66 -9.15
C ASN A 112 13.29 -10.61 -9.41
N ALA A 113 13.56 -11.92 -9.45
CA ALA A 113 12.54 -12.94 -9.66
C ALA A 113 11.59 -13.03 -8.46
N ILE A 114 12.11 -12.96 -7.23
CA ILE A 114 11.30 -12.95 -6.00
C ILE A 114 10.33 -11.75 -6.04
N LEU A 115 10.85 -10.55 -6.26
CA LEU A 115 10.03 -9.34 -6.32
C LEU A 115 8.99 -9.41 -7.43
N PHE A 116 9.38 -9.83 -8.63
CA PHE A 116 8.46 -9.96 -9.78
C PHE A 116 7.38 -11.01 -9.54
N LEU A 117 7.74 -12.19 -9.02
CA LEU A 117 6.77 -13.24 -8.73
C LEU A 117 5.83 -12.86 -7.58
N SER A 118 6.34 -12.16 -6.55
CA SER A 118 5.50 -11.59 -5.49
C SER A 118 4.52 -10.56 -6.04
N PHE A 119 4.96 -9.69 -6.96
CA PHE A 119 4.08 -8.75 -7.64
C PHE A 119 3.00 -9.45 -8.46
N LEU A 120 3.36 -10.43 -9.30
CA LEU A 120 2.37 -11.19 -10.10
C LEU A 120 1.38 -11.96 -9.22
N ALA A 121 1.86 -12.61 -8.16
CA ALA A 121 1.01 -13.30 -7.20
C ALA A 121 0.07 -12.31 -6.49
N GLY A 122 0.57 -11.13 -6.12
CA GLY A 122 -0.21 -10.05 -5.55
C GLY A 122 -1.30 -9.56 -6.51
N LEU A 123 -0.97 -9.32 -7.78
CA LEU A 123 -1.93 -8.87 -8.78
C LEU A 123 -3.08 -9.87 -8.92
N ALA A 124 -2.75 -11.15 -9.01
CA ALA A 124 -3.75 -12.21 -9.09
C ALA A 124 -4.62 -12.28 -7.83
N ALA A 125 -4.00 -12.27 -6.65
CA ALA A 125 -4.70 -12.41 -5.38
C ALA A 125 -5.58 -11.19 -5.07
N PHE A 126 -5.03 -9.97 -5.11
CA PHE A 126 -5.78 -8.74 -4.85
C PHE A 126 -6.81 -8.47 -5.95
N GLY A 127 -6.48 -8.72 -7.21
CA GLY A 127 -7.42 -8.59 -8.31
C GLY A 127 -8.61 -9.53 -8.14
N TRP A 128 -8.36 -10.81 -7.87
CA TRP A 128 -9.42 -11.79 -7.63
C TRP A 128 -10.28 -11.41 -6.41
N TYR A 129 -9.64 -11.02 -5.30
CA TYR A 129 -10.36 -10.63 -4.08
C TYR A 129 -11.20 -9.37 -4.29
N ALA A 130 -10.67 -8.37 -5.00
CA ALA A 130 -11.40 -7.15 -5.32
C ALA A 130 -12.59 -7.42 -6.25
N VAL A 131 -12.43 -8.28 -7.26
CA VAL A 131 -13.54 -8.71 -8.13
C VAL A 131 -14.61 -9.41 -7.29
N TRP A 132 -14.23 -10.43 -6.52
CA TRP A 132 -15.15 -11.17 -5.66
C TRP A 132 -15.92 -10.28 -4.68
N TRP A 133 -15.25 -9.27 -4.11
CA TRP A 133 -15.85 -8.30 -3.19
C TRP A 133 -16.83 -7.37 -3.91
N LEU A 134 -16.42 -6.78 -5.04
CA LEU A 134 -17.19 -5.75 -5.73
C LEU A 134 -18.32 -6.30 -6.61
N GLU A 135 -18.34 -7.60 -6.89
CA GLU A 135 -19.47 -8.24 -7.59
C GLU A 135 -20.74 -8.30 -6.73
N ARG A 136 -20.63 -8.31 -5.40
CA ARG A 136 -21.75 -8.61 -4.48
C ARG A 136 -22.17 -7.39 -3.64
N PRO A 137 -23.48 -7.11 -3.50
CA PRO A 137 -23.95 -6.05 -2.61
C PRO A 137 -23.81 -6.45 -1.15
N GLY A 138 -23.54 -5.45 -0.30
CA GLY A 138 -23.55 -5.65 1.15
C GLY A 138 -22.37 -6.45 1.69
N MET A 139 -21.29 -6.61 0.90
CA MET A 139 -20.06 -7.26 1.37
C MET A 139 -19.40 -6.44 2.50
N GLY A 140 -18.86 -7.15 3.49
CA GLY A 140 -18.24 -6.53 4.67
C GLY A 140 -19.20 -6.42 5.85
N TYR A 141 -18.89 -5.52 6.79
CA TYR A 141 -19.68 -5.34 8.01
C TYR A 141 -20.47 -4.02 8.01
N GLY A 142 -21.68 -4.06 8.57
CA GLY A 142 -22.53 -2.87 8.76
C GLY A 142 -23.37 -2.49 7.53
N ASP A 143 -24.08 -1.37 7.64
CA ASP A 143 -24.92 -0.83 6.58
C ASP A 143 -24.07 -0.24 5.45
N LYS A 144 -24.40 -0.62 4.21
CA LYS A 144 -23.70 -0.19 2.98
C LYS A 144 -24.48 0.87 2.21
N THR A 145 -25.62 1.31 2.73
CA THR A 145 -26.41 2.38 2.15
C THR A 145 -25.55 3.63 1.95
N GLY A 146 -25.59 4.18 0.74
CA GLY A 146 -24.81 5.37 0.38
C GLY A 146 -23.35 5.10 0.01
N LYS A 147 -22.90 3.84 0.01
CA LYS A 147 -21.62 3.42 -0.58
C LYS A 147 -21.83 3.09 -2.06
N GLY A 148 -20.86 3.42 -2.90
CA GLY A 148 -20.92 3.18 -4.34
C GLY A 148 -19.57 2.84 -4.94
N TRP A 149 -19.61 2.06 -6.02
CA TRP A 149 -18.47 1.81 -6.88
C TRP A 149 -18.93 1.79 -8.34
N LYS A 150 -18.49 2.78 -9.11
CA LYS A 150 -18.95 3.07 -10.47
C LYS A 150 -20.46 3.27 -10.46
N ASP A 151 -21.18 2.55 -11.33
CA ASP A 151 -22.63 2.60 -11.41
C ASP A 151 -23.33 1.62 -10.45
N LEU A 152 -22.59 0.97 -9.55
CA LEU A 152 -23.12 -0.02 -8.60
C LEU A 152 -23.22 0.54 -7.18
N THR A 153 -24.36 0.28 -6.53
CA THR A 153 -24.61 0.67 -5.13
C THR A 153 -24.17 -0.41 -4.15
N ASP A 154 -24.04 -0.04 -2.87
CA ASP A 154 -23.77 -0.95 -1.75
C ASP A 154 -22.44 -1.69 -1.91
N ARG A 155 -21.46 -1.03 -2.53
CA ARG A 155 -20.08 -1.49 -2.74
C ARG A 155 -19.13 -0.65 -1.91
N ASP A 156 -18.56 -1.26 -0.88
CA ASP A 156 -17.66 -0.58 0.04
C ASP A 156 -16.20 -0.80 -0.36
N THR A 157 -15.64 0.15 -1.12
CA THR A 157 -14.22 0.13 -1.51
C THR A 157 -13.29 0.49 -0.35
N THR A 158 -13.80 1.21 0.65
CA THR A 158 -13.02 1.62 1.83
C THR A 158 -12.74 0.42 2.72
N GLU A 159 -13.76 -0.39 3.02
CA GLU A 159 -13.58 -1.61 3.80
C GLU A 159 -12.76 -2.66 3.02
N LEU A 160 -12.97 -2.78 1.70
CA LEU A 160 -12.11 -3.60 0.84
C LEU A 160 -10.63 -3.19 0.95
N SER A 161 -10.35 -1.89 0.88
CA SER A 161 -9.00 -1.32 1.05
C SER A 161 -8.42 -1.69 2.42
N PHE A 162 -9.19 -1.53 3.49
CA PHE A 162 -8.77 -1.90 4.84
C PHE A 162 -8.36 -3.37 4.95
N TRP A 163 -9.22 -4.30 4.53
CA TRP A 163 -8.96 -5.74 4.68
C TRP A 163 -7.80 -6.25 3.83
N THR A 164 -7.49 -5.56 2.73
CA THR A 164 -6.39 -5.94 1.84
C THR A 164 -5.08 -5.26 2.22
N ALA A 165 -5.12 -4.04 2.76
CA ALA A 165 -3.93 -3.32 3.21
C ALA A 165 -3.38 -3.86 4.54
N VAL A 166 -4.24 -4.16 5.51
CA VAL A 166 -3.82 -4.58 6.87
C VAL A 166 -2.83 -5.76 6.85
N PRO A 167 -3.07 -6.87 6.11
CA PRO A 167 -2.13 -7.98 6.05
C PRO A 167 -0.75 -7.58 5.48
N ILE A 168 -0.72 -6.72 4.47
CA ILE A 168 0.53 -6.23 3.87
C ILE A 168 1.29 -5.37 4.88
N GLN A 169 0.59 -4.46 5.57
CA GLN A 169 1.20 -3.54 6.53
C GLN A 169 1.72 -4.26 7.78
N LEU A 170 0.97 -5.25 8.29
CA LEU A 170 1.43 -6.12 9.37
C LEU A 170 2.65 -6.96 8.93
N GLY A 171 2.58 -7.58 7.75
CA GLY A 171 3.69 -8.34 7.18
C GLY A 171 4.94 -7.48 6.94
N GLY A 172 4.76 -6.25 6.46
CA GLY A 172 5.82 -5.26 6.28
C GLY A 172 6.46 -4.83 7.59
N SER A 173 5.65 -4.61 8.62
CA SER A 173 6.13 -4.23 9.96
C SER A 173 6.95 -5.36 10.59
N ILE A 174 6.42 -6.58 10.60
CA ILE A 174 7.10 -7.77 11.14
C ILE A 174 8.38 -8.05 10.33
N GLY A 175 8.28 -8.03 9.00
CA GLY A 175 9.42 -8.28 8.13
C GLY A 175 10.51 -7.21 8.25
N SER A 176 10.15 -5.94 8.47
CA SER A 176 11.12 -4.87 8.72
C SER A 176 11.88 -5.08 10.03
N VAL A 177 11.18 -5.46 11.11
CA VAL A 177 11.84 -5.84 12.38
C VAL A 177 12.76 -7.05 12.18
N ALA A 178 12.29 -8.09 11.50
CA ALA A 178 13.09 -9.28 11.20
C ALA A 178 14.35 -8.94 10.40
N MET A 179 14.25 -8.04 9.43
CA MET A 179 15.40 -7.55 8.67
C MET A 179 16.42 -6.81 9.51
N VAL A 180 15.98 -5.98 10.47
CA VAL A 180 16.90 -5.28 11.40
C VAL A 180 17.62 -6.30 12.29
N LEU A 181 16.89 -7.28 12.83
CA LEU A 181 17.46 -8.35 13.65
C LEU A 181 18.45 -9.21 12.85
N GLN A 182 18.11 -9.58 11.62
CA GLN A 182 18.95 -10.40 10.74
C GLN A 182 20.29 -9.72 10.43
N ARG A 183 20.28 -8.41 10.11
CA ARG A 183 21.49 -7.68 9.71
C ARG A 183 22.28 -7.10 10.90
N GLY A 184 21.66 -6.99 12.07
CA GLY A 184 22.29 -6.47 13.29
C GLY A 184 22.46 -4.93 13.33
N HIS A 185 21.81 -4.19 12.44
CA HIS A 185 21.86 -2.72 12.41
C HIS A 185 20.59 -2.11 11.78
N SER A 186 20.30 -0.84 12.06
CA SER A 186 19.10 -0.13 11.60
C SER A 186 19.24 0.51 10.21
N GLY A 187 20.18 0.06 9.39
CA GLY A 187 20.35 0.58 8.02
C GLY A 187 19.08 0.34 7.20
N GLY A 188 18.72 1.28 6.32
CA GLY A 188 17.47 1.25 5.57
C GLY A 188 16.24 1.70 6.37
N HIS A 189 16.35 1.81 7.69
CA HIS A 189 15.28 2.25 8.59
C HIS A 189 15.71 3.46 9.44
N GLY A 190 14.76 4.09 10.14
CA GLY A 190 15.05 5.16 11.11
C GLY A 190 13.80 5.79 11.71
N TYR A 191 13.83 6.11 13.01
CA TYR A 191 12.71 6.76 13.71
C TYR A 191 12.34 8.12 13.13
N ALA A 192 13.29 8.86 12.56
CA ALA A 192 12.97 10.15 11.92
C ALA A 192 12.13 10.02 10.63
N ILE A 193 11.90 8.79 10.16
CA ILE A 193 11.07 8.50 8.98
C ILE A 193 9.64 8.12 9.38
N TRP A 194 9.43 7.61 10.60
CA TRP A 194 8.19 6.97 11.07
C TRP A 194 7.57 7.68 12.26
#